data_AF-A0A920PPW1-F1
#
_entry.id   AF-A0A920PPW1-F1
#
_cell.length_a   1.000
_cell.length_b   1.000
_cell.length_c   1.000
_cell.angle_alpha   90.00
_cell.angle_beta   90.00
_cell.angle_gamma   90.00
#
_symmetry.space_group_name_H-M   'P 1'
#
loop_
_entity.id
_entity.type
_entity.pdbx_description
1 polymer ?
#
loop_
_entity_poly.entity_id
_entity_poly.type
_entity_poly.pdbx_seq_one_letter_code
_entity_poly.pdbx_strand_id
1 'polypeptide(L)'
;MAADELDPITLQVISGALDTIAEEMGHILYRMSFSSIIRESQDLGAGLFDTDFNTLCESESTPLHIGSLPGYLYGIQDSLQGGVWNEGDVCPPQPSLFRG
;
A
#
# COMPACT_ATOMS: atom_id res chain seq x y z
N MET A 1 -27.03 22.21 -2.82
CA MET A 1 -26.91 20.76 -2.57
C MET A 1 -25.92 20.65 -1.43
N ALA A 2 -26.41 20.38 -0.21
CA ALA A 2 -25.53 20.18 0.93
C ALA A 2 -24.71 18.92 0.66
N ALA A 3 -23.40 18.99 0.84
CA ALA A 3 -22.59 17.79 0.90
C ALA A 3 -23.19 16.91 1.99
N ASP A 4 -23.53 15.68 1.64
CA ASP A 4 -24.01 14.65 2.55
C ASP A 4 -22.96 14.52 3.67
N GLU A 5 -23.29 15.00 4.87
CA GLU A 5 -22.37 15.06 5.99
C GLU A 5 -22.07 13.63 6.40
N LEU A 6 -20.91 13.10 6.00
CA LEU A 6 -20.50 11.72 6.25
C LEU A 6 -20.65 11.42 7.75
N ASP A 7 -21.53 10.47 8.07
CA ASP A 7 -21.78 10.06 9.44
C ASP A 7 -20.46 9.56 10.08
N PRO A 8 -20.01 10.15 11.20
CA PRO A 8 -18.73 9.81 11.81
C PRO A 8 -18.66 8.33 12.25
N ILE A 9 -19.79 7.70 12.56
CA ILE A 9 -19.83 6.27 12.89
C ILE A 9 -19.49 5.44 11.64
N THR A 10 -20.13 5.75 10.50
CA THR A 10 -19.86 5.10 9.22
C THR A 10 -18.40 5.29 8.81
N LEU A 11 -17.85 6.50 8.95
CA LEU A 11 -16.43 6.75 8.67
C LEU A 11 -15.50 5.89 9.53
N GLN A 12 -15.78 5.80 10.83
CA GLN A 12 -14.98 4.98 11.76
C GLN A 12 -15.04 3.50 11.41
N VAL A 13 -16.21 2.99 11.03
CA VAL A 13 -16.39 1.58 10.62
C VAL A 13 -15.59 1.29 9.35
N ILE A 14 -15.66 2.17 8.35
CA ILE A 14 -14.91 2.01 7.10
C ILE A 14 -13.41 2.07 7.37
N SER A 15 -12.94 3.06 8.15
CA SER A 15 -11.53 3.17 8.53
C SER A 15 -11.03 1.91 9.22
N GLY A 16 -11.74 1.42 10.25
CA GLY A 16 -11.34 0.21 10.97
C GLY A 16 -11.35 -1.05 10.10
N ALA A 17 -12.28 -1.15 9.15
CA ALA A 17 -12.29 -2.25 8.19
C ALA A 17 -11.09 -2.21 7.24
N LEU A 18 -10.72 -1.03 6.74
CA LEU A 18 -9.54 -0.85 5.89
C LEU A 18 -8.25 -1.16 6.66
N ASP A 19 -8.13 -0.70 7.91
CA ASP A 19 -6.97 -1.00 8.77
C ASP A 19 -6.83 -2.51 8.99
N THR A 20 -7.94 -3.20 9.30
CA THR A 20 -7.95 -4.66 9.48
C THR A 20 -7.52 -5.39 8.19
N ILE A 21 -7.96 -4.91 7.02
CA ILE A 21 -7.54 -5.49 5.74
C ILE A 21 -6.02 -5.33 5.55
N ALA A 22 -5.47 -4.16 5.86
CA ALA A 22 -4.04 -3.91 5.74
C ALA A 22 -3.22 -4.83 6.68
N GLU A 23 -3.63 -4.96 7.94
CA GLU A 23 -3.00 -5.88 8.91
C GLU A 23 -2.99 -7.33 8.40
N GLU A 24 -4.14 -7.84 7.94
CA GLU A 24 -4.26 -9.20 7.41
C GLU A 24 -3.38 -9.41 6.15
N MET A 25 -3.31 -8.42 5.26
CA MET A 25 -2.40 -8.48 4.11
C MET A 25 -0.94 -8.62 4.56
N GLY A 26 -0.50 -7.80 5.52
CA GLY A 26 0.85 -7.87 6.08
C GLY A 26 1.15 -9.24 6.70
N HIS A 27 0.21 -9.77 7.50
CA HIS A 27 0.35 -11.09 8.12
C HIS A 27 0.41 -12.23 7.10
N ILE A 28 -0.41 -12.19 6.05
CA ILE A 28 -0.38 -13.19 4.98
C ILE A 28 0.97 -13.14 4.25
N LEU A 29 1.46 -11.94 3.89
CA LEU A 29 2.76 -11.76 3.25
C LEU A 29 3.90 -12.30 4.13
N TYR A 30 3.86 -11.99 5.42
CA TYR A 30 4.83 -12.50 6.40
C TYR A 30 4.86 -14.03 6.42
N ARG A 31 3.69 -14.69 6.56
CA ARG A 31 3.61 -16.16 6.63
C ARG A 31 4.02 -16.85 5.34
N MET A 32 3.74 -16.23 4.20
CA MET A 32 4.08 -16.77 2.87
C MET A 32 5.53 -16.52 2.47
N SER A 33 6.23 -15.62 3.17
CA SER A 33 7.59 -15.25 2.81
C SER A 33 8.60 -16.36 3.08
N PHE A 34 9.44 -16.61 2.08
CA PHE A 34 10.62 -17.45 2.19
C PHE A 34 11.88 -16.67 2.64
N SER A 35 11.79 -15.34 2.73
CA SER A 35 12.94 -14.49 3.10
C SER A 35 13.17 -14.51 4.61
N SER A 36 14.40 -14.81 5.03
CA SER A 36 14.80 -14.73 6.44
C SER A 36 14.69 -13.30 6.97
N ILE A 37 15.00 -12.28 6.15
CA ILE A 37 14.87 -10.86 6.52
C ILE A 37 13.43 -10.51 6.86
N ILE A 38 12.48 -10.96 6.02
CA ILE A 38 11.05 -10.74 6.28
C ILE A 38 10.60 -11.52 7.53
N ARG A 39 11.07 -12.75 7.72
CA ARG A 39 10.65 -13.60 8.85
C ARG A 39 11.22 -13.14 10.20
N GLU A 40 12.44 -12.64 10.22
CA GLU A 40 13.13 -12.24 11.46
C GLU A 40 12.90 -10.76 11.79
N SER A 41 12.87 -9.90 10.79
CA SER A 41 12.81 -8.44 10.97
C SER A 41 11.46 -7.84 10.59
N GLN A 42 10.54 -8.58 9.96
CA GLN A 42 9.26 -8.07 9.45
C GLN A 42 9.43 -6.88 8.49
N ASP A 43 10.51 -6.90 7.72
CA ASP A 43 10.82 -5.85 6.75
C ASP A 43 9.97 -6.01 5.48
N LEU A 44 8.70 -5.65 5.61
CA LEU A 44 7.69 -5.68 4.56
C LEU A 44 6.73 -4.51 4.77
N GLY A 45 6.04 -4.11 3.71
CA GLY A 45 4.92 -3.16 3.78
C GLY A 45 3.79 -3.58 2.85
N ALA A 46 2.57 -3.47 3.34
CA ALA A 46 1.34 -3.59 2.56
C ALA A 46 0.44 -2.39 2.86
N GLY A 47 -0.28 -1.90 1.85
CA GLY A 47 -1.17 -0.75 2.05
C GLY A 47 -2.17 -0.60 0.94
N LEU A 48 -3.24 0.15 1.22
CA LEU A 48 -4.26 0.55 0.27
C LEU A 48 -4.13 2.04 -0.01
N PHE A 49 -4.28 2.41 -1.28
CA PHE A 49 -4.09 3.77 -1.76
C PHE A 49 -5.25 4.15 -2.67
N ASP A 50 -5.57 5.45 -2.71
CA ASP A 50 -6.54 5.98 -3.66
C ASP A 50 -5.92 6.22 -5.05
N THR A 51 -6.73 6.74 -5.98
CA THR A 51 -6.31 7.06 -7.35
C THR A 51 -5.30 8.20 -7.45
N ASP A 52 -5.19 9.02 -6.41
CA ASP A 52 -4.21 10.10 -6.30
C ASP A 52 -2.97 9.66 -5.49
N PHE A 53 -2.85 8.36 -5.20
CA PHE A 53 -1.80 7.73 -4.40
C PHE A 53 -1.73 8.22 -2.94
N ASN A 54 -2.82 8.74 -2.39
CA ASN A 54 -2.92 8.98 -0.96
C ASN A 54 -3.06 7.65 -0.23
N THR A 55 -2.33 7.49 0.87
CA THR A 55 -2.45 6.32 1.75
C THR A 55 -3.81 6.33 2.44
N LEU A 56 -4.57 5.25 2.27
CA LEU A 56 -5.81 5.00 3.02
C LEU A 56 -5.51 4.25 4.31
N CYS A 57 -4.71 3.18 4.22
CA CYS A 57 -4.24 2.39 5.36
C CYS A 57 -2.96 1.64 4.98
N GLU A 58 -2.12 1.34 5.98
CA GLU A 58 -0.89 0.57 5.82
C GLU A 58 -0.79 -0.46 6.95
N SER A 59 -0.23 -1.63 6.66
CA SER A 59 0.08 -2.67 7.65
C SER A 59 1.20 -2.18 8.56
N GLU A 60 1.26 -2.69 9.79
CA GLU A 60 2.44 -2.50 10.63
C GLU A 60 3.69 -2.96 9.88
N SER A 61 4.53 -2.00 9.57
CA SER A 61 5.77 -2.16 8.80
C SER A 61 6.92 -1.73 9.69
N THR A 62 8.11 -2.30 9.49
CA THR A 62 9.33 -1.78 10.12
C THR A 62 9.48 -0.27 9.84
N PRO A 63 10.12 0.50 10.75
CA PRO A 63 10.29 1.96 10.60
C PRO A 63 10.93 2.40 9.28
N LEU A 64 11.61 1.48 8.59
CA LEU A 64 12.29 1.74 7.32
C LEU A 64 11.33 1.90 6.13
N HIS A 65 10.13 1.30 6.18
CA HIS A 65 9.18 1.30 5.06
C HIS A 65 7.99 2.23 5.25
N ILE A 66 7.74 2.72 6.47
CA ILE A 66 6.64 3.63 6.77
C ILE A 66 6.72 4.89 5.88
N GLY A 67 5.68 5.14 5.09
CA GLY A 67 5.56 6.32 4.23
C GLY A 67 6.37 6.29 2.94
N SER A 68 7.08 5.18 2.64
CA SER A 68 7.80 5.01 1.38
C SER A 68 6.91 4.50 0.23
N LEU A 69 5.80 3.83 0.56
CA LEU A 69 4.91 3.18 -0.40
C LEU A 69 4.28 4.16 -1.42
N PRO A 70 3.76 5.34 -1.03
CA PRO A 70 3.31 6.34 -2.00
C PRO A 70 4.40 6.74 -3.00
N GLY A 71 5.66 6.86 -2.54
CA GLY A 71 6.80 7.17 -3.39
C GLY A 71 7.02 6.13 -4.50
N TYR A 72 6.83 4.84 -4.20
CA TYR A 72 6.88 3.79 -5.22
C TYR A 72 5.74 3.91 -6.24
N LEU A 73 4.52 4.27 -5.82
CA LEU A 73 3.38 4.46 -6.72
C LEU A 73 3.61 5.61 -7.70
N TYR A 74 4.15 6.74 -7.23
CA TYR A 74 4.57 7.83 -8.12
C TYR A 74 5.65 7.39 -9.11
N GLY A 75 6.63 6.59 -8.66
CA GLY A 75 7.65 6.03 -9.54
C GLY A 75 7.10 5.06 -10.59
N ILE A 76 6.08 4.27 -10.24
CA ILE A 76 5.38 3.41 -11.19
C ILE A 76 4.57 4.25 -12.19
N GLN A 77 3.87 5.29 -11.75
CA GLN A 77 3.15 6.21 -12.62
C GLN A 77 4.08 6.85 -13.67
N ASP A 78 5.24 7.33 -13.24
CA ASP A 78 6.25 7.89 -14.16
C ASP A 78 6.77 6.84 -15.15
N SER A 79 6.97 5.61 -14.65
CA SER A 79 7.39 4.47 -15.44
C SER A 79 6.42 4.05 -16.54
N LEU A 80 5.13 4.38 -16.41
CA LEU A 80 4.14 4.14 -17.46
C LEU A 80 4.34 5.05 -18.68
N GLN A 81 5.21 6.08 -18.61
CA GLN A 81 5.53 7.00 -19.72
C GLN A 81 4.29 7.62 -20.39
N GLY A 82 3.28 7.96 -19.59
CA GLY A 82 1.99 8.47 -20.07
C GLY A 82 0.99 7.39 -20.47
N GLY A 83 1.28 6.12 -20.19
CA GLY A 83 0.32 5.03 -20.21
C GLY A 83 -0.78 5.20 -19.16
N VAL A 84 -1.87 4.44 -19.35
CA VAL A 84 -3.02 4.43 -18.45
C VAL A 84 -3.04 3.15 -17.63
N TRP A 85 -3.52 3.25 -16.39
CA TRP A 85 -3.84 2.09 -15.57
C TRP A 85 -5.06 1.36 -16.14
N ASN A 86 -4.95 0.06 -16.33
CA ASN A 86 -6.06 -0.80 -16.74
C ASN A 86 -6.41 -1.76 -15.60
N GLU A 87 -7.67 -2.17 -15.56
CA GLU A 87 -8.13 -3.17 -14.62
C GLU A 87 -7.36 -4.49 -14.81
N GLY A 88 -6.81 -5.03 -13.71
CA GLY A 88 -6.01 -6.25 -13.71
C GLY A 88 -4.50 -6.05 -13.91
N ASP A 89 -4.03 -4.80 -14.06
CA ASP A 89 -2.60 -4.52 -14.16
C ASP A 89 -1.86 -4.91 -12.86
N VAL A 90 -0.71 -5.57 -13.02
CA VAL A 90 0.21 -5.91 -11.93
C VAL A 90 1.56 -5.28 -12.25
N CYS A 91 1.97 -4.29 -11.43
CA CYS A 91 3.21 -3.54 -11.63
C CYS A 91 4.28 -3.98 -10.62
N PRO A 92 5.17 -4.92 -10.96
CA PRO A 92 6.30 -5.24 -10.11
C PRO A 92 7.28 -4.06 -10.06
N PRO A 93 8.02 -3.87 -8.96
CA PRO A 93 9.06 -2.85 -8.87
C PRO A 93 10.07 -3.03 -10.01
N GLN A 94 10.42 -1.92 -10.69
CA GLN A 94 11.36 -1.99 -11.80
C GLN A 94 12.78 -2.38 -11.32
N PRO A 95 13.52 -3.20 -12.09
CA PRO A 95 14.90 -3.57 -11.77
C PRO A 95 15.87 -2.37 -11.70
N SER A 96 15.54 -1.25 -12.36
CA SER A 96 16.39 -0.06 -12.49
C SER A 96 16.56 0.73 -11.19
N LEU A 97 15.70 0.53 -10.19
CA LEU A 97 15.73 1.27 -8.92
C LEU A 97 16.76 0.72 -7.90
N PHE A 98 17.36 -0.45 -8.16
CA PHE A 98 18.40 -1.06 -7.31
C PHE A 98 19.84 -0.86 -7.82
N ARG A 99 20.06 0.09 -8.74
CA ARG A 99 21.41 0.46 -9.18
C ARG A 99 21.99 1.53 -8.25
N GLY A 100 22.41 1.10 -7.07
CA GLY A 100 23.37 1.80 -6.21
C GLY A 100 24.78 1.27 -6.45
#